data_AF-A0A628N844-F1
#
_entry.id   AF-A0A628N844-F1
#
_cell.length_a   1.000
_cell.length_b   1.000
_cell.length_c   1.000
_cell.angle_alpha   90.00
_cell.angle_beta   90.00
_cell.angle_gamma   90.00
#
_symmetry.space_group_name_H-M   'P 1'
#
loop_
_entity.id
_entity.type
_entity.pdbx_description
1 polymer ?
#
loop_
_entity_poly.entity_id
_entity_poly.type
_entity_poly.pdbx_seq_one_letter_code
_entity_poly.pdbx_strand_id
1 'polypeptide(L)'
;MAFFKRMSTEIIRQKFTHYGLFWGCVPVYVNMRNSNCPDVVTRNWIPEWTLDIAGWISAATIFLITLINPSYEPMFAIKLTGLIEDME
;
A
#
# COMPACT_ATOMS: atom_id res chain seq x y z
N MET A 1 -4.63 -16.00 7.05
CA MET A 1 -4.17 -16.35 5.69
C MET A 1 -5.39 -16.51 4.79
N ALA A 2 -5.82 -15.42 4.17
CA ALA A 2 -6.85 -15.48 3.12
C ALA A 2 -6.15 -15.45 1.76
N PHE A 3 -6.49 -16.41 0.89
CA PHE A 3 -5.85 -16.54 -0.42
C PHE A 3 -6.27 -15.43 -1.38
N PHE A 4 -7.51 -14.91 -1.27
CA PHE A 4 -7.99 -13.78 -2.06
C PHE A 4 -9.12 -13.07 -1.31
N LYS A 5 -9.00 -11.75 -1.14
CA LYS A 5 -10.09 -10.91 -0.61
C LYS A 5 -10.90 -10.34 -1.77
N ARG A 6 -12.22 -10.37 -1.65
CA ARG A 6 -13.15 -9.72 -2.56
C ARG A 6 -14.04 -8.76 -1.78
N MET A 7 -13.70 -7.48 -1.82
CA MET A 7 -14.54 -6.39 -1.30
C MET A 7 -15.49 -5.90 -2.39
N SER A 8 -16.71 -5.50 -2.01
CA SER A 8 -17.64 -4.85 -2.94
C SER A 8 -17.18 -3.44 -3.28
N THR A 9 -17.62 -2.94 -4.43
CA THR A 9 -17.24 -1.62 -4.95
C THR A 9 -17.68 -0.49 -4.02
N GLU A 10 -18.84 -0.64 -3.36
CA GLU A 10 -19.41 0.32 -2.41
C GLU A 10 -18.51 0.45 -1.17
N ILE A 11 -18.05 -0.68 -0.63
CA ILE A 11 -17.13 -0.70 0.52
C ILE A 11 -15.80 -0.03 0.15
N ILE A 12 -15.31 -0.27 -1.07
CA ILE A 12 -14.07 0.32 -1.56
C ILE A 12 -14.19 1.84 -1.64
N ARG A 13 -15.27 2.36 -2.25
CA ARG A 13 -15.56 3.80 -2.33
C ARG A 13 -15.75 4.46 -0.96
N GLN A 14 -16.37 3.76 -0.02
CA GLN A 14 -16.59 4.30 1.32
C GLN A 14 -15.32 4.38 2.18
N LYS A 15 -14.39 3.44 2.00
CA LYS A 15 -13.21 3.30 2.88
C LYS A 15 -11.91 3.82 2.27
N PHE A 16 -11.81 3.86 0.94
CA PHE A 16 -10.59 4.23 0.24
C PHE A 16 -10.85 5.39 -0.72
N THR A 17 -9.79 6.11 -1.03
CA THR A 17 -9.85 7.33 -1.86
C THR A 17 -9.12 7.16 -3.19
N HIS A 18 -8.02 6.39 -3.20
CA HIS A 18 -7.13 6.28 -4.33
C HIS A 18 -6.75 4.82 -4.60
N TYR A 19 -6.44 4.54 -5.85
CA TYR A 19 -5.66 3.38 -6.24
C TYR A 19 -4.18 3.70 -6.11
N GLY A 20 -3.39 2.74 -5.63
CA GLY A 20 -1.95 2.89 -5.51
C GLY A 20 -1.17 1.64 -5.87
N LEU A 21 0.13 1.82 -6.02
CA LEU A 21 1.14 0.78 -6.10
C LEU A 21 2.08 0.94 -4.91
N PHE A 22 2.05 -0.02 -4.00
CA PHE A 22 3.02 -0.13 -2.92
C PHE A 22 4.34 -0.67 -3.50
N TRP A 23 5.43 0.06 -3.27
CA TRP A 23 6.76 -0.23 -3.83
C TRP A 23 6.77 -0.41 -5.37
N GLY A 24 5.82 0.21 -6.07
CA GLY A 24 5.71 0.17 -7.53
C GLY A 24 5.22 -1.15 -8.14
N CYS A 25 5.06 -2.21 -7.34
CA CYS A 25 4.71 -3.54 -7.86
C CYS A 25 3.46 -4.15 -7.22
N VAL A 26 3.07 -3.76 -6.00
CA VAL A 26 1.90 -4.33 -5.31
C VAL A 26 0.71 -3.39 -5.43
N PRO A 27 -0.35 -3.75 -6.19
CA PRO A 27 -1.54 -2.92 -6.30
C PRO A 27 -2.35 -2.92 -5.00
N VAL A 28 -2.63 -1.71 -4.51
CA VAL A 28 -3.29 -1.44 -3.23
C VAL A 28 -4.40 -0.40 -3.41
N TYR A 29 -5.38 -0.43 -2.51
CA TYR A 29 -6.27 0.70 -2.25
C TYR A 29 -5.67 1.55 -1.13
N VAL A 30 -5.75 2.86 -1.28
CA VAL A 30 -5.14 3.84 -0.36
C VAL A 30 -6.22 4.79 0.17
N ASN A 31 -6.28 4.93 1.48
CA ASN A 31 -7.09 5.91 2.17
C ASN A 31 -6.22 7.13 2.52
N MET A 32 -6.38 8.22 1.76
CA MET A 32 -5.65 9.47 1.97
C MET A 32 -6.40 10.46 2.87
N ARG A 33 -7.44 10.03 3.61
CA ARG A 33 -8.12 10.90 4.57
C ARG A 33 -7.19 11.39 5.68
N ASN A 34 -6.15 10.63 6.00
CA ASN A 34 -5.04 11.06 6.84
C ASN A 34 -3.73 10.92 6.05
N SER A 35 -3.16 12.04 5.59
CA SER A 35 -1.93 12.04 4.79
C SER A 35 -0.71 11.54 5.56
N ASN A 36 -0.72 11.63 6.90
CA ASN A 36 0.39 11.21 7.75
C ASN A 36 0.36 9.71 8.06
N CYS A 37 -0.83 9.09 7.99
CA CYS A 37 -1.01 7.66 8.21
C CYS A 37 -2.08 7.13 7.25
N PRO A 38 -1.72 6.92 5.97
CA PRO A 38 -2.66 6.43 4.98
C PRO A 38 -2.95 4.93 5.22
N ASP A 39 -4.23 4.56 5.33
CA ASP A 39 -4.58 3.14 5.39
C ASP A 39 -4.38 2.52 4.00
N VAL A 40 -3.66 1.40 3.96
CA VAL A 40 -3.42 0.64 2.74
C VAL A 40 -3.95 -0.78 2.87
N VAL A 41 -4.57 -1.28 1.80
CA VAL A 41 -4.98 -2.68 1.71
C VAL A 41 -4.73 -3.21 0.30
N THR A 42 -4.42 -4.50 0.17
CA THR A 42 -4.28 -5.13 -1.15
C THR A 42 -5.54 -5.00 -1.99
N ARG A 43 -5.36 -4.91 -3.31
CA ARG A 43 -6.48 -4.90 -4.25
C ARG A 43 -7.23 -6.24 -4.21
N ASN A 44 -8.49 -6.22 -4.64
CA ASN A 44 -9.23 -7.47 -4.86
C ASN A 44 -8.43 -8.39 -5.79
N TRP A 45 -8.45 -9.70 -5.51
CA TRP A 45 -7.68 -10.73 -6.25
C TRP A 45 -6.16 -10.67 -6.08
N ILE A 46 -5.65 -9.84 -5.18
CA ILE A 46 -4.24 -9.83 -4.82
C ILE A 46 -4.08 -10.53 -3.47
N PRO A 47 -3.17 -11.51 -3.35
CA PRO A 47 -2.94 -12.18 -2.10
C PRO A 47 -2.44 -11.21 -1.02
N GLU A 48 -2.98 -11.31 0.20
CA GLU A 48 -2.62 -10.40 1.30
C GLU A 48 -1.13 -10.50 1.68
N TRP A 49 -0.51 -11.68 1.51
CA TRP A 49 0.91 -11.89 1.79
C TRP A 49 1.85 -11.04 0.92
N THR A 50 1.36 -10.46 -0.18
CA THR A 50 2.17 -9.56 -1.01
C THR A 50 2.61 -8.31 -0.25
N LEU A 51 1.78 -7.81 0.68
CA LEU A 51 2.16 -6.71 1.57
C LEU A 51 3.18 -7.16 2.61
N ASP A 52 3.05 -8.38 3.14
CA ASP A 52 4.01 -8.92 4.10
C ASP A 52 5.41 -9.04 3.47
N ILE A 53 5.49 -9.57 2.25
CA ILE A 53 6.75 -9.66 1.50
C ILE A 53 7.32 -8.28 1.20
N ALA A 54 6.49 -7.33 0.75
CA ALA A 54 6.94 -5.97 0.50
C ALA A 54 7.44 -5.30 1.79
N GLY A 55 6.78 -5.56 2.92
CA GLY A 55 7.22 -5.16 4.25
C GLY A 55 8.60 -5.71 4.59
N TRP A 56 8.82 -7.01 4.41
CA TRP A 56 10.13 -7.65 4.65
C TRP A 56 11.25 -7.07 3.77
N ILE A 57 10.99 -6.88 2.47
CA ILE A 57 11.96 -6.28 1.54
C ILE A 57 12.29 -4.84 1.97
N SER A 58 11.26 -4.06 2.32
CA SER A 58 11.45 -2.68 2.79
C SER A 58 12.26 -2.63 4.08
N ALA A 59 11.97 -3.51 5.06
CA ALA A 59 12.67 -3.55 6.34
C ALA A 59 14.16 -3.92 6.16
N ALA A 60 14.46 -4.91 5.31
CA ALA A 60 15.83 -5.29 4.98
C ALA A 60 16.60 -4.14 4.30
N THR A 61 15.95 -3.44 3.37
CA THR A 61 16.53 -2.30 2.66
C THR A 61 16.78 -1.12 3.60
N ILE A 62 15.80 -0.78 4.43
CA ILE A 62 15.91 0.28 5.45
C ILE A 62 17.06 -0.05 6.40
N PHE A 63 17.14 -1.28 6.90
CA PHE A 63 18.23 -1.71 7.77
C PHE A 63 19.61 -1.47 7.15
N LEU A 64 19.81 -1.87 5.89
CA LEU A 64 21.08 -1.65 5.17
C LEU A 64 21.38 -0.15 4.99
N ILE A 65 20.39 0.66 4.65
CA ILE A 65 20.59 2.11 4.46
C ILE A 65 20.89 2.79 5.79
N THR A 66 20.20 2.43 6.87
CA THR A 66 20.43 2.98 8.22
C THR A 66 21.82 2.63 8.74
N LEU A 67 22.41 1.48 8.35
CA LEU A 67 23.80 1.16 8.68
C LEU A 67 24.81 2.11 8.02
N ILE A 68 24.50 2.60 6.82
CA ILE A 68 25.37 3.51 6.05
C ILE A 68 25.10 4.98 6.42
N ASN A 69 23.84 5.33 6.65
CA ASN A 69 23.38 6.65 7.03
C ASN A 69 22.43 6.55 8.23
N PRO A 70 22.94 6.71 9.46
CA PRO A 70 22.13 6.64 10.68
C PRO A 70 21.02 7.68 10.77
N SER A 71 21.09 8.78 10.00
CA SER A 71 20.07 9.82 9.93
C SER A 71 19.02 9.60 8.84
N TYR A 72 19.01 8.43 8.19
CA TYR A 72 18.00 8.09 7.18
C TYR A 72 16.61 7.93 7.82
N GLU A 73 15.66 8.75 7.39
CA GLU A 73 14.25 8.62 7.75
C GLU A 73 13.54 7.69 6.75
N PRO A 74 13.06 6.51 7.19
CA PRO A 74 12.40 5.57 6.29
C PRO A 74 11.04 6.10 5.84
N MET A 75 10.82 6.14 4.52
CA MET A 75 9.52 6.49 3.94
C MET A 75 8.99 5.31 3.11
N PHE A 76 7.68 5.03 3.22
CA PHE A 76 7.04 4.03 2.38
C PHE A 76 6.71 4.62 1.01
N ALA A 77 7.23 3.98 -0.05
CA ALA A 77 6.95 4.39 -1.42
C ALA A 77 5.55 3.89 -1.85
N ILE A 78 4.56 4.77 -1.80
CA ILE A 78 3.22 4.52 -2.34
C ILE A 78 3.03 5.43 -3.55
N LYS A 79 2.96 4.84 -4.74
CA LYS A 79 2.62 5.59 -5.95
C LYS A 79 1.12 5.60 -6.12
N LEU A 80 0.48 6.76 -6.03
CA LEU A 80 -0.93 6.91 -6.39
C LEU A 80 -1.07 6.80 -7.91
N THR A 81 -2.06 6.02 -8.35
CA THR A 81 -2.29 5.68 -9.78
C THR A 81 -3.60 6.21 -10.31
N GLY A 82 -4.56 6.54 -9.44
CA GLY A 82 -5.83 7.14 -9.83
C GLY A 82 -6.75 7.33 -8.62
N LEU A 83 -7.82 8.13 -8.80
CA LEU A 83 -8.88 8.29 -7.82
C LEU A 83 -9.90 7.16 -7.94
N ILE A 84 -10.54 6.80 -6.83
CA ILE A 84 -11.59 5.78 -6.81
C ILE A 84 -12.95 6.37 -7.26
N GLU A 85 -13.13 7.69 -7.12
CA GLU A 85 -14.34 8.38 -7.58
C GLU A 85 -14.51 8.35 -9.11
N ASP A 86 -13.42 8.18 -9.87
CA ASP A 86 -13.43 8.08 -11.34
C ASP A 86 -13.93 6.71 -11.89
N MET A 87 -14.48 5.84 -11.03
CA MET A 87 -15.21 4.66 -11.50
C MET A 87 -16.62 5.08 -11.97
N GLU A 88 -16.74 5.69 -13.15
CA GLU A 88 -18.00 5.77 -13.90
C GLU A 88 -18.22 4.50 -14.74
#